data_AF-A0A183J9P9-F1
#
_entry.id   AF-A0A183J9P9-F1
#
_cell.length_a   1.000
_cell.length_b   1.000
_cell.length_c   1.000
_cell.angle_alpha   90.00
_cell.angle_beta   90.00
_cell.angle_gamma   90.00
#
_symmetry.space_group_name_H-M   'P 1'
#
loop_
_entity.id
_entity.type
_entity.pdbx_description
1 polymer ?
#
loop_
_entity_poly.entity_id
_entity_poly.type
_entity_poly.pdbx_seq_one_letter_code
_entity_poly.pdbx_strand_id
1 'polypeptide(L)' 'MVEFVKNHLEQLGASCEMCYPGIQTMDDGSKVPIAPILFGNLGNDKKKKTVCIYGHLDVQPASKVISNQIYL' A
#
# COMPACT_ATOMS: atom_id res chain seq x y z
N MET A 1 -7.02 1.34 0.80
CA MET A 1 -6.19 0.13 0.95
C MET A 1 -5.24 0.24 2.13
N VAL A 2 -4.38 1.28 2.20
CA VAL A 2 -3.40 1.42 3.30
C VAL A 2 -4.05 1.40 4.70
N GLU A 3 -5.14 2.14 4.90
CA GLU A 3 -5.88 2.14 6.19
C GLU A 3 -6.42 0.75 6.58
N PHE A 4 -6.87 -0.04 5.60
CA PHE A 4 -7.33 -1.40 5.86
C PHE A 4 -6.19 -2.28 6.38
N VAL A 5 -5.01 -2.19 5.75
CA VAL A 5 -3.83 -2.97 6.19
C VAL A 5 -3.33 -2.49 7.55
N LYS A 6 -3.31 -1.17 7.79
CA LYS A 6 -2.99 -0.60 9.11
C LYS A 6 -3.90 -1.20 10.20
N ASN A 7 -5.22 -1.14 10.00
CA ASN A 7 -6.18 -1.67 10.98
C ASN A 7 -5.99 -3.18 11.21
N HIS A 8 -5.68 -3.93 10.15
CA HIS A 8 -5.41 -5.36 10.27
C HIS A 8 -4.12 -5.65 11.06
N LEU A 9 -3.04 -4.90 10.82
CA LEU A 9 -1.80 -5.03 11.58
C LEU A 9 -1.98 -4.62 13.05
N GLU A 10 -2.74 -3.56 13.32
CA GLU A 10 -3.07 -3.13 14.68
C GLU A 10 -3.90 -4.18 15.44
N GLN A 11 -4.84 -4.85 14.77
CA GLN A 11 -5.57 -5.99 15.34
C GLN A 11 -4.66 -7.18 15.69
N LEU A 12 -3.55 -7.34 14.97
CA LEU A 12 -2.51 -8.35 15.25
C LEU A 12 -1.51 -7.90 16.32
N GLY A 13 -1.67 -6.70 16.88
CA GLY A 13 -0.83 -6.16 17.95
C GLY A 13 0.39 -5.36 17.48
N ALA A 14 0.44 -4.98 16.20
CA ALA A 14 1.49 -4.08 15.71
C ALA A 14 1.17 -2.62 16.04
N SER A 15 2.17 -1.82 16.36
CA SER A 15 2.07 -0.36 16.34
C SER A 15 2.30 0.15 14.93
N CYS A 16 1.38 0.95 14.38
CA CYS A 16 1.48 1.44 13.01
C CYS A 16 1.55 2.97 12.93
N GLU A 17 2.27 3.47 11.92
CA GLU A 17 2.38 4.89 11.58
C GLU A 17 2.16 5.07 10.06
N MET A 18 1.37 6.08 9.69
CA MET A 18 1.21 6.50 8.30
C MET A 18 2.03 7.76 8.04
N CYS A 19 3.00 7.65 7.14
CA CYS A 19 3.80 8.78 6.67
C CYS A 19 3.24 9.28 5.34
N TYR A 20 3.01 10.60 5.24
CA TYR A 20 2.44 11.26 4.07
C TYR A 20 3.54 11.99 3.29
N PRO A 21 4.04 11.43 2.18
CA PRO A 21 5.24 11.95 1.51
C PRO A 21 4.99 13.20 0.65
N GLY A 22 3.73 13.61 0.46
CA GLY A 22 3.37 14.86 -0.19
C GLY A 22 2.46 14.69 -1.41
N ILE A 23 2.66 15.57 -2.39
CA ILE A 23 1.82 15.71 -3.58
C ILE A 23 2.67 15.39 -4.82
N GLN A 24 2.12 14.59 -5.73
CA GLN A 24 2.66 14.33 -7.05
C GLN A 24 2.03 15.28 -8.07
N THR A 25 2.87 15.89 -8.91
CA THR A 25 2.43 16.62 -10.11
C THR A 25 2.42 15.65 -11.28
N MET A 26 1.30 15.56 -11.98
CA MET A 26 1.09 14.71 -13.15
C MET A 26 1.57 15.42 -14.42
N ASP A 27 1.70 14.68 -15.52
CA ASP A 27 2.18 15.22 -16.81
C ASP A 27 1.27 16.30 -17.40
N ASP A 28 -0.03 16.27 -17.08
CA ASP A 28 -1.00 17.30 -17.45
C ASP A 28 -1.01 18.51 -16.51
N GLY A 29 -0.11 18.53 -15.51
CA GLY A 29 0.00 19.56 -14.48
C GLY A 29 -0.97 19.41 -13.31
N SER A 30 -1.87 18.41 -13.33
CA SER A 30 -2.75 18.12 -12.20
C SER A 30 -1.95 17.66 -10.98
N LYS A 31 -2.50 17.86 -9.77
CA LYS A 31 -1.84 17.57 -8.50
C LYS A 31 -2.64 16.56 -7.70
N VAL A 32 -2.02 15.45 -7.34
CA VAL A 32 -2.64 14.36 -6.58
C VAL A 32 -1.82 14.01 -5.35
N PRO A 33 -2.44 13.69 -4.20
CA PRO A 33 -1.70 13.22 -3.04
C PRO A 33 -1.08 11.85 -3.32
N ILE A 34 0.18 11.67 -2.91
CA ILE A 34 0.83 10.36 -2.95
C ILE A 34 0.23 9.50 -1.82
N ALA A 35 0.01 8.21 -2.09
CA ALA A 35 -0.46 7.28 -1.08
C ALA A 35 0.48 7.23 0.14
N PRO A 36 -0.05 7.12 1.37
CA PRO A 36 0.78 7.08 2.55
C PRO A 36 1.64 5.81 2.61
N ILE A 37 2.84 5.97 3.15
CA ILE A 37 3.74 4.87 3.47
C ILE A 37 3.35 4.34 4.86
N LEU A 38 3.11 3.03 4.96
CA LEU A 38 2.75 2.38 6.22
C LEU A 38 4.00 1.77 6.88
N PHE A 39 4.36 2.27 8.04
CA PHE A 39 5.33 1.64 8.93
C PHE A 39 4.59 0.86 10.01
N GLY A 40 4.95 -0.41 10.19
CA GLY A 40 4.40 -1.26 11.24
C GLY A 40 5.52 -1.91 12.03
N ASN A 41 5.39 -1.95 13.36
CA ASN A 41 6.30 -2.67 14.23
C ASN A 41 5.52 -3.65 15.13
N LEU A 42 5.88 -4.92 15.08
CA LEU A 42 5.27 -5.98 15.90
C LEU A 42 6.30 -6.56 16.87
N GLY A 43 6.22 -6.10 18.13
CA GLY A 43 7.14 -6.48 19.20
C GLY A 43 8.39 -5.58 19.29
N ASN A 44 9.13 -5.70 20.39
CA ASN A 44 10.34 -4.91 20.67
C ASN A 44 11.31 -5.67 21.61
N ASP A 45 11.42 -6.98 21.44
CA ASP A 45 12.26 -7.83 22.29
C ASP A 45 13.74 -7.74 21.86
N LYS A 46 14.58 -7.12 22.69
CA LYS A 46 16.03 -6.95 22.44
C LYS A 46 16.80 -8.27 22.31
N LYS A 47 16.24 -9.41 22.76
CA LYS A 47 16.85 -10.74 22.64
C LYS A 47 16.54 -11.40 21.30
N LYS A 48 15.52 -10.92 20.56
CA LYS A 48 15.13 -11.44 19.25
C LYS A 48 15.80 -10.61 18.14
N LYS A 49 16.00 -11.24 16.99
CA LYS A 49 16.40 -10.51 15.77
C LYS A 49 15.19 -9.76 15.22
N THR A 50 15.43 -8.58 14.67
CA THR A 50 14.42 -7.80 13.95
C THR A 50 14.50 -8.11 12.47
N VAL A 51 13.35 -8.38 11.84
CA VAL A 51 13.23 -8.57 10.40
C VAL A 51 12.40 -7.43 9.83
N CYS A 52 12.89 -6.79 8.77
CA CYS A 52 12.13 -5.80 8.01
C CYS A 52 11.44 -6.49 6.84
N ILE A 53 10.12 -6.27 6.70
CA ILE A 53 9.32 -6.77 5.58
C ILE A 53 8.92 -5.57 4.73
N TYR A 54 9.21 -5.64 3.44
CA TYR A 54 8.80 -4.63 2.45
C TYR A 54 7.81 -5.23 1.46
N GLY A 55 6.79 -4.47 1.11
CA GLY A 55 5.80 -4.81 0.12
C GLY A 55 5.07 -3.56 -0.36
N HIS A 56 4.22 -3.73 -1.38
CA HIS A 56 3.42 -2.66 -1.95
C HIS A 56 1.96 -3.10 -2.02
N LEU A 57 1.04 -2.14 -1.94
CA LEU A 57 -0.41 -2.37 -1.87
C LEU A 57 -1.16 -1.84 -3.09
N ASP A 58 -0.48 -1.08 -3.94
CA ASP A 58 -0.96 -0.70 -5.25
C ASP A 58 -0.92 -1.91 -6.18
N VAL A 59 -1.78 -1.86 -7.19
CA VAL A 59 -1.94 -2.92 -8.18
C VAL A 59 -1.98 -2.30 -9.56
N GLN A 60 -1.60 -3.09 -10.55
CA GLN A 60 -1.77 -2.69 -11.94
C GLN A 60 -3.27 -2.60 -12.28
N PRO A 61 -3.67 -1.66 -13.16
CA PRO A 61 -5.01 -1.63 -13.72
C PRO A 61 -5.39 -2.99 -14.33
N ALA A 62 -6.63 -3.42 -14.12
CA ALA A 62 -7.15 -4.66 -14.69
C ALA A 62 -8.52 -4.40 -15.32
N SER A 63 -8.67 -4.77 -16.59
CA SER A 63 -9.94 -4.79 -17.30
C SER A 63 -10.25 -6.22 -17.72
N LYS A 64 -11.53 -6.61 -17.69
CA LYS A 64 -11.94 -7.86 -18.33
C LYS A 64 -11.86 -7.64 -19.84
N VAL A 65 -10.94 -8.33 -20.51
CA VAL A 65 -11.06 -8.53 -21.96
C VAL A 65 -12.30 -9.37 -22.17
N ILE A 66 -13.43 -8.73 -22.50
CA ILE A 66 -14.52 -9.46 -23.13
C ILE A 66 -14.00 -9.76 -24.54
N SER A 67 -13.41 -10.94 -24.69
CA SER A 67 -13.18 -11.55 -26.00
C SER A 67 -14.56 -11.77 -26.62
N ASN A 68 -15.10 -10.76 -27.29
CA ASN A 68 -16.08 -10.98 -28.33
C ASN A 68 -15.36 -11.72 -29.46
N GLN A 69 -15.34 -13.03 -29.31
CA GLN A 69 -15.25 -13.93 -30.45
C GLN A 69 -16.47 -13.62 -31.34
N ILE A 70 -16.24 -13.57 -32.66
CA ILE A 70 -17.22 -13.34 -33.75
C ILE A 70 -17.51 -11.83 -33.95
N TYR A 71 -17.14 -11.18 -35.07
CA TYR A 71 -17.35 -11.51 -36.47
C TYR A 71 -16.14 -11.13 -37.36
N LEU A 72 -15.86 -12.03 -38.33
CA LEU A 72 -15.17 -11.87 -39.63
C LEU A 72 -14.16 -10.74 -39.81
#